data_AF-A0A449H3E6-F1
#
_entry.id   AF-A0A449H3E6-F1
#
_cell.length_a   1.000
_cell.length_b   1.000
_cell.length_c   1.000
_cell.angle_alpha   90.00
_cell.angle_beta   90.00
_cell.angle_gamma   90.00
#
_symmetry.space_group_name_H-M   'P 1'
#
loop_
_entity.id
_entity.type
_entity.pdbx_description
1 polymer ?
#
loop_
_entity_poly.entity_id
_entity_poly.type
_entity_poly.pdbx_seq_one_letter_code
_entity_poly.pdbx_strand_id
1 'polypeptide(L)'
;MTGAATLLAGSGAGTASWLAYRMLMAQAGIARGVIGRDTSKPPEADGIYTAGCVEPEPWRTGGQFDLHLMIFGDSTAAGVGCLTAEGVPGVRIARALAEATGQRIRLSTKAISGATSKGLAGQVDAMFVAGPPPDAAVVFIGANDITKKHSISASARRLGAAVARLHRAGSVVVVGTCPDLGTVSAIPQPLRTIVHNWSARLAKAQFAATTAAGGHPVPLSDLGPEFLHAPDRMFSADGFHPSADGYQLAAARILPTLLMALEGRGVDTDHGPGPTLRGLAARLRALIAQKSGVQAASPNGRADIPSAGPVRYT
;
A
#
# COMPACT_ATOMS: atom_id res chain seq x y z
N MET A 1 -18.33 -44.35 -53.57
CA MET A 1 -18.81 -43.33 -52.62
C MET A 1 -17.70 -43.05 -51.62
N THR A 2 -17.07 -41.89 -51.75
CA THR A 2 -16.04 -41.37 -50.83
C THR A 2 -16.70 -40.68 -49.66
N GLY A 3 -16.18 -40.92 -48.45
CA GLY A 3 -16.57 -40.19 -47.26
C GLY A 3 -16.02 -40.79 -45.98
N ALA A 4 -14.70 -41.03 -45.90
CA ALA A 4 -14.05 -41.34 -44.64
C ALA A 4 -13.99 -40.06 -43.79
N ALA A 5 -14.82 -39.99 -42.76
CA ALA A 5 -14.77 -38.93 -41.76
C ALA A 5 -13.51 -39.10 -40.92
N THR A 6 -12.49 -38.30 -41.22
CA THR A 6 -11.34 -38.14 -40.33
C THR A 6 -11.79 -37.37 -39.09
N LEU A 7 -12.15 -38.10 -38.03
CA LEU A 7 -12.17 -37.57 -36.67
C LEU A 7 -10.73 -37.18 -36.31
N LEU A 8 -10.40 -35.91 -36.49
CA LEU A 8 -9.19 -35.30 -35.95
C LEU A 8 -9.30 -35.40 -34.41
N ALA A 9 -8.66 -36.43 -33.86
CA ALA A 9 -8.37 -36.53 -32.44
C ALA A 9 -7.47 -35.36 -32.06
N GLY A 10 -8.08 -34.26 -31.63
CA GLY A 10 -7.37 -33.17 -30.95
C GLY A 10 -6.75 -33.74 -29.68
N SER A 11 -5.44 -34.00 -29.74
CA SER A 11 -4.58 -34.48 -28.65
C SER A 11 -5.04 -33.98 -27.27
N GLY A 12 -5.31 -34.89 -26.33
CA GLY A 12 -5.91 -34.61 -25.02
C GLY A 12 -5.22 -33.53 -24.16
N ALA A 13 -3.99 -33.15 -24.50
CA ALA A 13 -3.30 -32.00 -23.90
C ALA A 13 -3.96 -30.65 -24.23
N GLY A 14 -4.50 -30.47 -25.43
CA GLY A 14 -5.14 -29.22 -25.86
C GLY A 14 -6.50 -29.00 -25.20
N THR A 15 -7.30 -30.06 -25.06
CA THR A 15 -8.61 -30.03 -24.40
C THR A 15 -8.48 -29.83 -22.89
N ALA A 16 -7.54 -30.52 -22.24
CA ALA A 16 -7.27 -30.33 -20.80
C ALA A 16 -6.78 -28.90 -20.50
N SER A 17 -5.86 -28.37 -21.31
CA SER A 17 -5.38 -26.98 -21.18
C SER A 17 -6.49 -25.95 -21.34
N TRP A 18 -7.40 -26.17 -22.30
CA TRP A 18 -8.55 -25.30 -22.51
C TRP A 18 -9.57 -25.36 -21.35
N LEU A 19 -9.85 -26.56 -20.82
CA LEU A 19 -10.73 -26.73 -19.65
C LEU A 19 -10.16 -26.03 -18.41
N ALA A 20 -8.86 -26.20 -18.13
CA ALA A 20 -8.18 -25.51 -17.05
C ALA A 20 -8.23 -23.99 -17.21
N TYR A 21 -7.99 -23.48 -18.43
CA TYR A 21 -8.11 -22.06 -18.73
C TYR A 21 -9.53 -21.54 -18.47
N ARG A 22 -10.57 -22.25 -18.94
CA ARG A 22 -11.97 -21.86 -18.71
C ARG A 22 -12.32 -21.83 -17.23
N MET A 23 -11.87 -22.81 -16.47
CA MET A 23 -12.07 -22.85 -15.02
C MET A 23 -11.45 -21.62 -14.34
N LEU A 24 -10.20 -21.27 -14.67
CA LEU A 24 -9.53 -20.09 -14.14
C LEU A 24 -10.26 -18.78 -14.52
N MET A 25 -10.77 -18.68 -15.76
CA MET A 25 -11.54 -17.52 -16.19
C MET A 25 -12.89 -17.42 -15.45
N ALA A 26 -13.54 -18.56 -15.16
CA ALA A 26 -14.76 -18.59 -14.35
C ALA A 26 -14.49 -18.14 -12.91
N GLN A 27 -13.39 -18.61 -12.31
CA GLN A 27 -12.93 -18.16 -10.98
C GLN A 27 -12.64 -16.65 -10.93
N ALA A 28 -11.99 -16.12 -11.96
CA ALA A 28 -11.78 -14.68 -12.08
C ALA A 28 -13.11 -13.91 -12.27
N GLY A 29 -14.14 -14.52 -12.84
CA GLY A 29 -15.50 -13.98 -12.90
C GLY A 29 -16.15 -13.90 -11.52
N ILE A 30 -16.12 -14.99 -10.75
CA ILE A 30 -16.66 -15.07 -9.39
C ILE A 30 -15.98 -14.05 -8.48
N ALA A 31 -14.64 -14.00 -8.48
CA ALA A 31 -13.88 -13.07 -7.66
C ALA A 31 -14.27 -11.61 -7.96
N ARG A 32 -14.42 -11.23 -9.24
CA ARG A 32 -14.87 -9.89 -9.63
C ARG A 32 -16.31 -9.58 -9.20
N GLY A 33 -17.17 -10.60 -9.10
CA GLY A 33 -18.53 -10.45 -8.59
C GLY A 33 -18.55 -10.17 -7.09
N VAL A 34 -17.73 -10.90 -6.32
CA VAL A 34 -17.64 -10.76 -4.85
C VAL A 34 -16.92 -9.48 -4.44
N ILE A 35 -15.79 -9.18 -5.07
CA ILE A 35 -14.98 -7.98 -4.78
C ILE A 35 -15.73 -6.69 -5.18
N GLY A 36 -16.74 -6.80 -6.05
CA GLY A 36 -17.48 -5.65 -6.54
C GLY A 36 -16.60 -4.66 -7.31
N ARG A 37 -17.18 -3.51 -7.65
CA ARG A 37 -16.44 -2.36 -8.18
C ARG A 37 -16.77 -1.18 -7.29
N ASP A 38 -15.88 -0.85 -6.38
CA ASP A 38 -15.94 0.45 -5.73
C ASP A 38 -15.49 1.52 -6.74
N THR A 39 -16.46 2.26 -7.25
CA THR A 39 -16.24 3.42 -8.13
C THR A 39 -16.35 4.73 -7.36
N SER A 40 -16.50 4.69 -6.03
CA SER A 40 -16.51 5.89 -5.23
C SER A 40 -15.17 6.61 -5.38
N LYS A 41 -15.25 7.94 -5.43
CA LYS A 41 -14.05 8.76 -5.43
C LYS A 41 -13.42 8.64 -4.04
N PRO A 42 -12.15 8.24 -3.93
CA PRO A 42 -11.48 8.21 -2.64
C PRO A 42 -11.53 9.59 -1.95
N PRO A 43 -11.54 9.64 -0.62
CA PRO A 43 -11.60 10.90 0.11
C PRO A 43 -10.49 11.85 -0.32
N GLU A 44 -10.84 13.10 -0.61
CA GLU A 44 -9.86 14.16 -0.88
C GLU A 44 -9.14 14.52 0.43
N ALA A 45 -7.82 14.36 0.45
CA ALA A 45 -7.04 14.46 1.69
C ALA A 45 -5.74 15.29 1.53
N ASP A 46 -5.55 15.92 0.39
CA ASP A 46 -4.38 16.76 0.11
C ASP A 46 -4.42 18.04 0.95
N GLY A 47 -3.26 18.46 1.48
CA GLY A 47 -3.16 19.58 2.41
C GLY A 47 -1.80 19.65 3.11
N ILE A 48 -1.67 20.53 4.10
CA ILE A 48 -0.50 20.63 4.96
C ILE A 48 -0.80 19.93 6.28
N TYR A 49 0.06 18.99 6.65
CA TYR A 49 0.01 18.24 7.89
C TYR A 49 1.15 18.70 8.80
N THR A 50 0.82 18.94 10.07
CA THR A 50 1.78 19.28 11.13
C THR A 50 1.63 18.30 12.29
N ALA A 51 2.66 18.20 13.14
CA ALA A 51 2.60 17.35 14.33
C ALA A 51 1.40 17.77 15.21
N GLY A 52 0.60 16.79 15.63
CA GLY A 52 -0.59 16.98 16.46
C GLY A 52 -1.78 17.66 15.78
N CYS A 53 -1.76 17.96 14.47
CA CYS A 53 -2.90 18.60 13.83
C CYS A 53 -4.14 17.70 13.83
N VAL A 54 -5.32 18.24 14.12
CA VAL A 54 -6.57 17.45 14.01
C VAL A 54 -6.98 17.36 12.54
N GLU A 55 -7.01 18.49 11.85
CA GLU A 55 -7.32 18.59 10.41
C GLU A 55 -6.13 19.20 9.65
N PRO A 56 -5.93 18.85 8.38
CA PRO A 56 -4.90 19.48 7.56
C PRO A 56 -5.29 20.93 7.20
N GLU A 57 -4.28 21.79 7.09
CA GLU A 57 -4.49 23.12 6.51
C GLU A 57 -4.63 22.97 4.97
N PRO A 58 -5.61 23.63 4.32
CA PRO A 58 -5.71 23.58 2.86
C PRO A 58 -4.46 24.14 2.18
N TRP A 59 -3.93 23.41 1.19
CA TRP A 59 -2.82 23.90 0.39
C TRP A 59 -3.29 25.02 -0.56
N ARG A 60 -2.55 26.14 -0.59
CA ARG A 60 -2.70 27.24 -1.55
C ARG A 60 -1.34 27.65 -2.09
N THR A 61 -1.30 28.15 -3.32
CA THR A 61 -0.08 28.69 -3.92
C THR A 61 0.53 29.76 -3.00
N GLY A 62 1.82 29.60 -2.65
CA GLY A 62 2.52 30.48 -1.71
C GLY A 62 2.40 30.08 -0.23
N GLY A 63 1.66 29.01 0.09
CA GLY A 63 1.65 28.44 1.45
C GLY A 63 3.02 27.93 1.87
N GLN A 64 3.33 28.01 3.16
CA GLN A 64 4.59 27.52 3.71
C GLN A 64 4.50 26.03 4.05
N PHE A 65 5.47 25.27 3.55
CA PHE A 65 5.72 23.87 3.86
C PHE A 65 7.24 23.62 3.87
N ASP A 66 7.68 22.62 4.61
CA ASP A 66 9.10 22.26 4.70
C ASP A 66 9.42 21.07 3.79
N LEU A 67 8.44 20.19 3.56
CA LEU A 67 8.61 18.98 2.76
C LEU A 67 7.35 18.69 1.93
N HIS A 68 7.51 18.53 0.61
CA HIS A 68 6.46 18.08 -0.30
C HIS A 68 6.51 16.56 -0.50
N LEU A 69 5.50 15.88 0.06
CA LEU A 69 5.26 14.45 -0.09
C LEU A 69 4.21 14.20 -1.18
N MET A 70 4.57 13.41 -2.17
CA MET A 70 3.68 13.01 -3.27
C MET A 70 3.36 11.52 -3.23
N ILE A 71 2.09 11.16 -3.36
CA ILE A 71 1.64 9.77 -3.47
C ILE A 71 1.22 9.46 -4.90
N PHE A 72 1.76 8.40 -5.48
CA PHE A 72 1.42 7.92 -6.83
C PHE A 72 0.93 6.48 -6.80
N GLY A 73 0.09 6.11 -7.76
CA GLY A 73 -0.27 4.71 -7.93
C GLY A 73 -1.70 4.42 -8.36
N ASP A 74 -2.19 3.28 -7.89
CA ASP A 74 -3.53 2.78 -8.17
C ASP A 74 -4.54 3.05 -7.04
N SER A 75 -5.59 2.24 -6.95
CA SER A 75 -6.61 2.33 -5.89
C SER A 75 -6.02 2.20 -4.49
N THR A 76 -4.94 1.44 -4.33
CA THR A 76 -4.21 1.29 -3.06
C THR A 76 -3.62 2.63 -2.64
N ALA A 77 -2.92 3.31 -3.56
CA ALA A 77 -2.34 4.63 -3.33
C ALA A 77 -3.42 5.69 -3.05
N ALA A 78 -4.58 5.56 -3.68
CA ALA A 78 -5.69 6.47 -3.50
C ALA A 78 -6.44 6.25 -2.18
N GLY A 79 -6.25 5.10 -1.51
CA GLY A 79 -6.92 4.76 -0.26
C GLY A 79 -8.33 4.19 -0.42
N VAL A 80 -8.63 3.54 -1.56
CA VAL A 80 -9.90 2.80 -1.73
C VAL A 80 -10.06 1.79 -0.60
N GLY A 81 -11.27 1.68 -0.04
CA GLY A 81 -11.55 0.89 1.16
C GLY A 81 -11.52 1.71 2.46
N CYS A 82 -11.11 2.98 2.43
CA CYS A 82 -11.27 3.91 3.55
C CYS A 82 -12.61 4.64 3.49
N LEU A 83 -13.25 4.78 4.66
CA LEU A 83 -14.48 5.56 4.81
C LEU A 83 -14.22 7.06 5.02
N THR A 84 -13.03 7.40 5.52
CA THR A 84 -12.65 8.78 5.85
C THR A 84 -11.25 9.10 5.31
N ALA A 85 -10.97 10.39 5.10
CA ALA A 85 -9.67 10.88 4.65
C ALA A 85 -8.53 10.50 5.60
N GLU A 86 -8.78 10.43 6.91
CA GLU A 86 -7.77 10.03 7.90
C GLU A 86 -7.23 8.62 7.68
N GLY A 87 -8.03 7.74 7.06
CA GLY A 87 -7.66 6.35 6.81
C GLY A 87 -6.72 6.15 5.64
N VAL A 88 -6.67 7.09 4.68
CA VAL A 88 -5.95 6.90 3.42
C VAL A 88 -4.43 6.89 3.64
N PRO A 89 -3.67 6.08 2.89
CA PRO A 89 -2.26 5.84 3.18
C PRO A 89 -1.40 7.10 3.09
N GLY A 90 -1.73 8.02 2.17
CA GLY A 90 -1.04 9.31 2.07
C GLY A 90 -1.09 10.11 3.37
N VAL A 91 -2.26 10.15 4.02
CA VAL A 91 -2.45 10.85 5.29
C VAL A 91 -1.72 10.14 6.43
N ARG A 92 -1.79 8.81 6.49
CA ARG A 92 -1.05 8.04 7.50
C ARG A 92 0.45 8.31 7.43
N ILE A 93 1.01 8.36 6.21
CA ILE A 93 2.43 8.65 6.00
C ILE A 93 2.74 10.12 6.32
N ALA A 94 1.95 11.07 5.83
CA ALA A 94 2.18 12.50 6.04
C ALA A 94 2.15 12.89 7.51
N ARG A 95 1.16 12.40 8.27
CA ARG A 95 1.05 12.62 9.71
C ARG A 95 2.23 12.01 10.45
N ALA A 96 2.54 10.74 10.18
CA ALA A 96 3.65 10.09 10.86
C ALA A 96 5.01 10.73 10.52
N LEU A 97 5.16 11.25 9.30
CA LEU A 97 6.33 12.03 8.90
C LEU A 97 6.39 13.37 9.64
N ALA A 98 5.26 14.10 9.76
CA ALA A 98 5.18 15.35 10.52
C ALA A 98 5.52 15.14 12.00
N GLU A 99 4.98 14.10 12.63
CA GLU A 99 5.31 13.73 14.02
C GLU A 99 6.80 13.38 14.18
N ALA A 100 7.33 12.58 13.24
CA ALA A 100 8.69 12.10 13.31
C ALA A 100 9.74 13.19 13.03
N THR A 101 9.39 14.29 12.35
CA THR A 101 10.34 15.31 11.91
C THR A 101 10.08 16.69 12.53
N GLY A 102 8.85 16.99 12.95
CA GLY A 102 8.39 18.32 13.30
C GLY A 102 8.09 19.23 12.10
N GLN A 103 8.28 18.73 10.87
CA GLN A 103 8.12 19.50 9.64
C GLN A 103 6.65 19.67 9.23
N ARG A 104 6.37 20.75 8.51
CA ARG A 104 5.11 21.01 7.78
C ARG A 104 5.11 20.21 6.49
N ILE A 105 4.36 19.12 6.47
CA ILE A 105 4.32 18.19 5.34
C ILE A 105 3.19 18.56 4.39
N ARG A 106 3.53 19.04 3.19
CA ARG A 106 2.57 19.17 2.09
C ARG A 106 2.32 17.79 1.49
N LEU A 107 1.12 17.25 1.67
CA LEU A 107 0.67 16.04 1.01
C LEU A 107 0.02 16.38 -0.33
N SER A 108 0.36 15.64 -1.37
CA SER A 108 -0.34 15.67 -2.65
C SER A 108 -0.51 14.25 -3.20
N THR A 109 -1.65 13.97 -3.82
CA THR A 109 -2.00 12.61 -4.28
C THR A 109 -2.33 12.61 -5.76
N LYS A 110 -1.59 11.85 -6.55
CA LYS A 110 -1.92 11.52 -7.94
C LYS A 110 -2.02 10.02 -8.11
N ALA A 111 -3.11 9.46 -7.60
CA ALA A 111 -3.44 8.05 -7.72
C ALA A 111 -4.73 7.87 -8.55
N ILE A 112 -4.77 6.84 -9.40
CA ILE A 112 -5.92 6.57 -10.27
C ILE A 112 -6.38 5.13 -10.04
N SER A 113 -7.61 4.96 -9.56
CA SER A 113 -8.19 3.63 -9.36
C SER A 113 -8.14 2.79 -10.65
N GLY A 114 -7.69 1.55 -10.54
CA GLY A 114 -7.49 0.64 -11.68
C GLY A 114 -6.28 0.93 -12.57
N ALA A 115 -5.45 1.93 -12.25
CA ALA A 115 -4.20 2.18 -12.95
C ALA A 115 -3.26 0.97 -12.88
N THR A 116 -2.47 0.81 -13.95
CA THR A 116 -1.37 -0.17 -14.00
C THR A 116 -0.06 0.60 -14.15
N SER A 117 1.07 -0.10 -14.11
CA SER A 117 2.38 0.44 -14.46
C SER A 117 2.41 1.22 -15.79
N LYS A 118 1.51 0.94 -16.74
CA LYS A 118 1.38 1.69 -18.00
C LYS A 118 0.98 3.15 -17.80
N GLY A 119 0.14 3.44 -16.80
CA GLY A 119 -0.37 4.79 -16.52
C GLY A 119 0.54 5.63 -15.64
N LEU A 120 1.54 5.02 -14.98
CA LEU A 120 2.36 5.70 -13.98
C LEU A 120 3.17 6.86 -14.56
N ALA A 121 3.69 6.72 -15.79
CA ALA A 121 4.40 7.80 -16.47
C ALA A 121 3.52 9.06 -16.60
N GLY A 122 2.26 8.90 -17.01
CA GLY A 122 1.33 10.02 -17.13
C GLY A 122 0.97 10.68 -15.80
N GLN A 123 0.97 9.94 -14.68
CA GLN A 123 0.79 10.52 -13.35
C GLN A 123 1.99 11.41 -12.98
N VAL A 124 3.21 10.93 -13.24
CA VAL A 124 4.45 11.67 -13.01
C VAL A 124 4.55 12.90 -13.92
N ASP A 125 4.17 12.77 -15.20
CA ASP A 125 4.08 13.90 -16.15
C ASP A 125 3.13 14.99 -15.65
N ALA A 126 1.92 14.60 -15.26
CA ALA A 126 0.93 15.55 -14.75
C ALA A 126 1.42 16.29 -13.50
N MET A 127 2.21 15.64 -12.65
CA MET A 127 2.84 16.28 -11.49
C MET A 127 3.87 17.33 -11.92
N PHE A 128 4.78 16.99 -12.84
CA PHE A 128 5.79 17.95 -13.33
C PHE A 128 5.20 19.15 -14.05
N VAL A 129 4.02 18.98 -14.66
CA VAL A 129 3.27 20.11 -15.25
C VAL A 129 2.67 21.01 -14.15
N ALA A 130 2.23 20.43 -13.03
CA ALA A 130 1.59 21.16 -11.95
C ALA A 130 2.55 21.95 -11.06
N GLY A 131 3.85 21.61 -11.04
CA GLY A 131 4.81 22.31 -10.20
C GLY A 131 6.21 21.67 -10.15
N PRO A 132 7.06 22.13 -9.22
CA PRO A 132 8.39 21.57 -9.02
C PRO A 132 8.32 20.09 -8.57
N PRO A 133 9.43 19.33 -8.73
CA PRO A 133 9.51 17.98 -8.19
C PRO A 133 9.23 17.97 -6.67
N PRO A 134 8.57 16.91 -6.15
CA PRO A 134 8.40 16.75 -4.72
C PRO A 134 9.72 16.35 -4.06
N ASP A 135 9.86 16.66 -2.77
CA ASP A 135 10.99 16.21 -1.96
C ASP A 135 10.95 14.70 -1.74
N ALA A 136 9.75 14.13 -1.60
CA ALA A 136 9.53 12.70 -1.47
C ALA A 136 8.36 12.22 -2.32
N ALA A 137 8.50 11.02 -2.87
CA ALA A 137 7.43 10.30 -3.56
C ALA A 137 7.28 8.89 -2.98
N VAL A 138 6.04 8.49 -2.69
CA VAL A 138 5.69 7.11 -2.35
C VAL A 138 4.81 6.53 -3.46
N VAL A 139 5.17 5.35 -3.96
CA VAL A 139 4.46 4.69 -5.06
C VAL A 139 3.86 3.37 -4.61
N PHE A 140 2.56 3.18 -4.83
CA PHE A 140 1.87 1.90 -4.68
C PHE A 140 1.24 1.49 -6.02
N ILE A 141 1.85 0.53 -6.72
CA ILE A 141 1.37 0.07 -8.03
C ILE A 141 1.71 -1.40 -8.22
N GLY A 142 0.81 -2.16 -8.84
CA GLY A 142 1.14 -3.50 -9.34
C GLY A 142 0.04 -4.54 -9.17
N ALA A 143 -0.89 -4.36 -8.23
CA ALA A 143 -2.02 -5.27 -8.06
C ALA A 143 -2.81 -5.39 -9.38
N ASN A 144 -3.07 -4.25 -10.03
CA ASN A 144 -3.76 -4.22 -11.32
C ASN A 144 -2.95 -4.81 -12.48
N ASP A 145 -1.62 -4.81 -12.41
CA ASP A 145 -0.78 -5.48 -13.41
C ASP A 145 -0.96 -7.00 -13.33
N ILE A 146 -1.12 -7.55 -12.13
CA ILE A 146 -1.44 -8.97 -11.92
C ILE A 146 -2.85 -9.28 -12.42
N THR A 147 -3.87 -8.53 -11.98
CA THR A 147 -5.27 -8.81 -12.35
C THR A 147 -5.51 -8.66 -13.86
N LYS A 148 -4.81 -7.73 -14.54
CA LYS A 148 -4.86 -7.54 -16.00
C LYS A 148 -3.83 -8.38 -16.75
N LYS A 149 -3.13 -9.31 -16.08
CA LYS A 149 -2.19 -10.26 -16.67
C LYS A 149 -1.10 -9.60 -17.51
N HIS A 150 -0.59 -8.46 -17.05
CA HIS A 150 0.51 -7.75 -17.72
C HIS A 150 1.86 -8.45 -17.47
N SER A 151 2.79 -8.30 -18.42
CA SER A 151 4.13 -8.87 -18.29
C SER A 151 4.86 -8.28 -17.08
N ILE A 152 5.27 -9.14 -16.15
CA ILE A 152 6.01 -8.78 -14.93
C ILE A 152 7.24 -7.91 -15.24
N SER A 153 8.06 -8.33 -16.21
CA SER A 153 9.27 -7.59 -16.60
C SER A 153 8.92 -6.22 -17.19
N ALA A 154 7.90 -6.14 -18.05
CA ALA A 154 7.48 -4.87 -18.62
C ALA A 154 6.90 -3.93 -17.55
N SER A 155 6.15 -4.47 -16.58
CA SER A 155 5.57 -3.69 -15.48
C SER A 155 6.65 -3.15 -14.54
N ALA A 156 7.60 -3.99 -14.13
CA ALA A 156 8.74 -3.56 -13.31
C ALA A 156 9.61 -2.53 -14.04
N ARG A 157 9.86 -2.69 -15.34
CA ARG A 157 10.61 -1.72 -16.14
C ARG A 157 9.92 -0.35 -16.20
N ARG A 158 8.60 -0.31 -16.39
CA ARG A 158 7.84 0.96 -16.39
C ARG A 158 7.89 1.65 -15.02
N LEU A 159 7.76 0.88 -13.95
CA LEU A 159 7.96 1.41 -12.59
C LEU A 159 9.38 1.98 -12.42
N GLY A 160 10.41 1.20 -12.77
CA GLY A 160 11.81 1.65 -12.69
C GLY A 160 12.07 2.93 -13.47
N ALA A 161 11.47 3.08 -14.66
CA ALA A 161 11.58 4.31 -15.45
C ALA A 161 10.94 5.53 -14.74
N ALA A 162 9.78 5.35 -14.10
CA ALA A 162 9.15 6.40 -13.31
C ALA A 162 9.99 6.77 -12.07
N VAL A 163 10.51 5.77 -11.34
CA VAL A 163 11.40 5.95 -10.20
C VAL A 163 12.66 6.72 -10.62
N ALA A 164 13.34 6.29 -11.69
CA ALA A 164 14.56 6.91 -12.18
C ALA A 164 14.33 8.37 -12.62
N ARG A 165 13.13 8.69 -13.11
CA ARG A 165 12.78 10.05 -13.49
C ARG A 165 12.59 10.95 -12.26
N LEU A 166 11.83 10.49 -11.27
CA LEU A 166 11.63 11.21 -10.00
C LEU A 166 12.97 11.38 -9.26
N HIS A 167 13.76 10.31 -9.17
CA HIS A 167 15.07 10.34 -8.51
C HIS A 167 16.04 11.33 -9.18
N ARG A 168 16.14 11.32 -10.52
CA ARG A 168 16.97 12.30 -11.26
C ARG A 168 16.47 13.74 -11.14
N ALA A 169 15.16 13.94 -10.93
CA ALA A 169 14.60 15.25 -10.64
C ALA A 169 14.84 15.68 -9.18
N GLY A 170 15.51 14.85 -8.39
CA GLY A 170 15.80 15.14 -6.99
C GLY A 170 14.62 14.84 -6.09
N SER A 171 13.88 13.75 -6.28
CA SER A 171 12.95 13.20 -5.28
C SER A 171 13.56 11.99 -4.57
N VAL A 172 13.33 11.84 -3.27
CA VAL A 172 13.45 10.54 -2.59
C VAL A 172 12.26 9.70 -3.03
N VAL A 173 12.48 8.48 -3.52
CA VAL A 173 11.40 7.65 -4.04
C VAL A 173 11.33 6.35 -3.26
N VAL A 174 10.23 6.13 -2.54
CA VAL A 174 9.94 4.87 -1.86
C VAL A 174 8.84 4.13 -2.61
N VAL A 175 9.02 2.83 -2.84
CA VAL A 175 8.03 2.01 -3.53
C VAL A 175 7.54 0.92 -2.61
N GLY A 176 6.26 0.92 -2.28
CA GLY A 176 5.60 -0.28 -1.77
C GLY A 176 5.42 -1.27 -2.91
N THR A 177 6.22 -2.35 -2.92
CA THR A 177 6.14 -3.36 -3.99
C THR A 177 4.79 -4.08 -3.96
N CYS A 178 4.45 -4.78 -5.05
CA CYS A 178 3.20 -5.51 -5.19
C CYS A 178 2.89 -6.33 -3.93
N PRO A 179 1.72 -6.15 -3.29
CA PRO A 179 1.34 -6.96 -2.14
C PRO A 179 1.04 -8.38 -2.58
N ASP A 180 1.01 -9.31 -1.63
CA ASP A 180 0.63 -10.68 -1.91
C ASP A 180 -0.89 -10.82 -2.11
N LEU A 181 -1.33 -10.93 -3.38
CA LEU A 181 -2.74 -11.16 -3.72
C LEU A 181 -3.23 -12.56 -3.36
N GLY A 182 -2.33 -13.47 -2.95
CA GLY A 182 -2.69 -14.77 -2.38
C GLY A 182 -3.44 -14.69 -1.06
N THR A 183 -3.39 -13.54 -0.39
CA THR A 183 -4.06 -13.29 0.89
C THR A 183 -5.56 -13.01 0.73
N VAL A 184 -6.01 -12.68 -0.48
CA VAL A 184 -7.40 -12.36 -0.78
C VAL A 184 -8.25 -13.63 -0.80
N SER A 185 -9.07 -13.81 0.24
CA SER A 185 -9.90 -15.01 0.43
C SER A 185 -10.98 -15.18 -0.64
N ALA A 186 -11.47 -14.08 -1.21
CA ALA A 186 -12.46 -14.06 -2.30
C ALA A 186 -11.95 -14.68 -3.61
N ILE A 187 -10.63 -14.86 -3.77
CA ILE A 187 -10.04 -15.54 -4.92
C ILE A 187 -10.04 -17.05 -4.63
N PRO A 188 -10.78 -17.87 -5.40
CA PRO A 188 -10.83 -19.31 -5.16
C PRO A 188 -9.57 -20.03 -5.64
N GLN A 189 -9.34 -21.24 -5.10
CA GLN A 189 -8.26 -22.12 -5.58
C GLN A 189 -8.66 -22.82 -6.88
N PRO A 190 -7.74 -23.01 -7.84
CA PRO A 190 -6.29 -22.79 -7.78
C PRO A 190 -5.84 -21.39 -8.24
N LEU A 191 -6.76 -20.53 -8.68
CA LEU A 191 -6.42 -19.17 -9.14
C LEU A 191 -5.66 -18.38 -8.06
N ARG A 192 -6.02 -18.54 -6.79
CA ARG A 192 -5.35 -17.88 -5.65
C ARG A 192 -3.86 -18.20 -5.59
N THR A 193 -3.47 -19.46 -5.75
CA THR A 193 -2.05 -19.87 -5.83
C THR A 193 -1.35 -19.27 -7.05
N ILE A 194 -2.03 -19.14 -8.19
CA ILE A 194 -1.45 -18.53 -9.40
C ILE A 194 -1.19 -17.04 -9.16
N VAL A 195 -2.16 -16.31 -8.63
CA VAL A 195 -2.00 -14.86 -8.39
C VAL A 195 -0.97 -14.58 -7.31
N HIS A 196 -0.87 -15.41 -6.25
CA HIS A 196 0.20 -15.38 -5.26
C HIS A 196 1.59 -15.47 -5.91
N ASN A 197 1.77 -16.46 -6.79
CA ASN A 197 3.05 -16.66 -7.47
C ASN A 197 3.38 -15.49 -8.40
N TRP A 198 2.38 -14.92 -9.07
CA TRP A 198 2.59 -13.77 -9.95
C TRP A 198 2.86 -12.49 -9.17
N SER A 199 2.16 -12.22 -8.06
CA SER A 199 2.41 -11.08 -7.17
C SER A 199 3.81 -11.15 -6.58
N ALA A 200 4.23 -12.31 -6.06
CA ALA A 200 5.59 -12.50 -5.52
C ALA A 200 6.67 -12.23 -6.58
N ARG A 201 6.49 -12.73 -7.81
CA ARG A 201 7.43 -12.49 -8.92
C ARG A 201 7.46 -11.01 -9.33
N LEU A 202 6.31 -10.35 -9.35
CA LEU A 202 6.25 -8.91 -9.63
C LEU A 202 6.92 -8.10 -8.53
N ALA A 203 6.64 -8.40 -7.26
CA ALA A 203 7.26 -7.73 -6.12
C ALA A 203 8.79 -7.82 -6.18
N LYS A 204 9.34 -9.02 -6.44
CA LYS A 204 10.78 -9.21 -6.63
C LYS A 204 11.34 -8.39 -7.80
N ALA A 205 10.65 -8.38 -8.94
CA ALA A 205 11.08 -7.61 -10.10
C ALA A 205 11.02 -6.09 -9.85
N GLN A 206 9.99 -5.61 -9.15
CA GLN A 206 9.85 -4.21 -8.73
C GLN A 206 10.95 -3.83 -7.74
N PHE A 207 11.27 -4.70 -6.77
CA PHE A 207 12.36 -4.46 -5.82
C PHE A 207 13.68 -4.20 -6.57
N ALA A 208 14.04 -5.08 -7.50
CA ALA A 208 15.26 -4.93 -8.30
C ALA A 208 15.23 -3.66 -9.17
N ALA A 209 14.11 -3.41 -9.88
CA ALA A 209 13.98 -2.26 -10.77
C ALA A 209 14.00 -0.91 -10.02
N THR A 210 13.35 -0.84 -8.87
CA THR A 210 13.36 0.35 -8.00
C THR A 210 14.76 0.62 -7.47
N THR A 211 15.45 -0.40 -6.95
CA THR A 211 16.82 -0.26 -6.44
C THR A 211 17.77 0.23 -7.54
N ALA A 212 17.73 -0.40 -8.72
CA ALA A 212 18.57 -0.03 -9.85
C ALA A 212 18.29 1.40 -10.37
N ALA A 213 17.09 1.92 -10.12
CA ALA A 213 16.67 3.26 -10.50
C ALA A 213 17.00 4.35 -9.45
N GLY A 214 17.66 3.98 -8.34
CA GLY A 214 17.98 4.90 -7.24
C GLY A 214 16.85 5.12 -6.24
N GLY A 215 15.79 4.32 -6.30
CA GLY A 215 14.70 4.35 -5.31
C GLY A 215 14.88 3.31 -4.20
N HIS A 216 13.99 3.36 -3.22
CA HIS A 216 14.00 2.50 -2.04
C HIS A 216 12.76 1.59 -2.03
N PRO A 217 12.89 0.31 -2.43
CA PRO A 217 11.76 -0.61 -2.39
C PRO A 217 11.45 -1.09 -0.96
N VAL A 218 10.17 -1.26 -0.66
CA VAL A 218 9.66 -1.82 0.59
C VAL A 218 8.75 -3.02 0.25
N PRO A 219 9.08 -4.23 0.70
CA PRO A 219 8.33 -5.44 0.40
C PRO A 219 7.00 -5.47 1.17
N LEU A 220 5.90 -5.08 0.52
CA LEU A 220 4.56 -5.19 1.14
C LEU A 220 4.03 -6.62 1.18
N SER A 221 4.63 -7.55 0.42
CA SER A 221 4.35 -8.98 0.53
C SER A 221 4.60 -9.52 1.93
N ASP A 222 5.50 -8.90 2.71
CA ASP A 222 5.82 -9.29 4.08
C ASP A 222 4.64 -9.09 5.04
N LEU A 223 3.64 -8.30 4.65
CA LEU A 223 2.42 -8.06 5.45
C LEU A 223 1.39 -9.18 5.30
N GLY A 224 1.65 -10.16 4.43
CA GLY A 224 0.72 -11.25 4.14
C GLY A 224 0.23 -12.03 5.38
N PRO A 225 1.09 -12.37 6.35
CA PRO A 225 0.67 -13.05 7.58
C PRO A 225 -0.39 -12.29 8.37
N GLU A 226 -0.27 -10.97 8.53
CA GLU A 226 -1.26 -10.15 9.24
C GLU A 226 -2.60 -10.13 8.51
N PHE A 227 -2.59 -10.02 7.19
CA PHE A 227 -3.80 -10.05 6.35
C PHE A 227 -4.49 -11.42 6.37
N LEU A 228 -3.73 -12.51 6.49
CA LEU A 228 -4.27 -13.85 6.66
C LEU A 228 -4.81 -14.10 8.08
N HIS A 229 -4.18 -13.51 9.10
CA HIS A 229 -4.56 -13.70 10.49
C HIS A 229 -5.85 -12.94 10.85
N ALA A 230 -6.01 -11.71 10.35
CA ALA A 230 -7.16 -10.87 10.65
C ALA A 230 -7.79 -10.25 9.38
N PRO A 231 -8.31 -11.07 8.44
CA PRO A 231 -8.78 -10.58 7.15
C PRO A 231 -9.93 -9.57 7.28
N ASP A 232 -10.90 -9.80 8.17
CA ASP A 232 -12.05 -8.91 8.38
C ASP A 232 -11.66 -7.53 8.93
N ARG A 233 -10.46 -7.42 9.52
CA ARG A 233 -9.89 -6.17 10.01
C ARG A 233 -8.97 -5.53 8.99
N MET A 234 -8.17 -6.32 8.27
CA MET A 234 -7.12 -5.83 7.37
C MET A 234 -7.63 -5.49 5.97
N PHE A 235 -8.70 -6.14 5.51
CA PHE A 235 -9.39 -5.82 4.26
C PHE A 235 -10.62 -4.95 4.53
N SER A 236 -10.98 -4.15 3.53
CA SER A 236 -12.22 -3.38 3.53
C SER A 236 -13.43 -4.30 3.28
N ALA A 237 -14.64 -3.73 3.29
CA ALA A 237 -15.88 -4.47 3.05
C ALA A 237 -15.92 -5.19 1.68
N ASP A 238 -15.09 -4.77 0.73
CA ASP A 238 -14.95 -5.43 -0.57
C ASP A 238 -14.10 -6.71 -0.54
N GLY A 239 -13.46 -7.02 0.59
CA GLY A 239 -12.62 -8.20 0.78
C GLY A 239 -11.36 -8.22 -0.10
N PHE A 240 -10.94 -7.08 -0.67
CA PHE A 240 -9.80 -6.97 -1.58
C PHE A 240 -8.88 -5.79 -1.27
N HIS A 241 -9.41 -4.58 -1.16
CA HIS A 241 -8.60 -3.42 -0.81
C HIS A 241 -8.29 -3.41 0.68
N PRO A 242 -7.13 -2.90 1.11
CA PRO A 242 -6.86 -2.70 2.53
C PRO A 242 -7.93 -1.82 3.19
N SER A 243 -8.25 -2.12 4.45
CA SER A 243 -8.99 -1.21 5.31
C SER A 243 -8.09 -0.06 5.78
N ALA A 244 -8.65 0.89 6.53
CA ALA A 244 -7.85 1.92 7.21
C ALA A 244 -6.74 1.34 8.12
N ASP A 245 -7.00 0.18 8.74
CA ASP A 245 -6.00 -0.52 9.57
C ASP A 245 -4.93 -1.21 8.71
N GLY A 246 -5.32 -1.80 7.58
CA GLY A 246 -4.38 -2.34 6.59
C GLY A 246 -3.46 -1.27 6.00
N TYR A 247 -4.01 -0.10 5.67
CA TYR A 247 -3.21 1.05 5.23
C TYR A 247 -2.32 1.61 6.33
N GLN A 248 -2.78 1.65 7.58
CA GLN A 248 -1.94 2.03 8.72
C GLN A 248 -0.73 1.10 8.86
N LEU A 249 -0.93 -0.22 8.70
CA LEU A 249 0.16 -1.19 8.71
C LEU A 249 1.15 -0.97 7.56
N ALA A 250 0.65 -0.75 6.34
CA ALA A 250 1.48 -0.45 5.18
C ALA A 250 2.28 0.85 5.35
N ALA A 251 1.64 1.92 5.84
CA ALA A 251 2.31 3.19 6.14
C ALA A 251 3.41 3.01 7.18
N ALA A 252 3.16 2.26 8.25
CA ALA A 252 4.17 1.94 9.27
C ALA A 252 5.36 1.14 8.72
N ARG A 253 5.16 0.32 7.67
CA ARG A 253 6.24 -0.41 7.00
C ARG A 253 7.08 0.48 6.08
N ILE A 254 6.44 1.48 5.46
CA ILE A 254 7.08 2.45 4.54
C ILE A 254 7.90 3.50 5.29
N LEU A 255 7.35 4.02 6.39
CA LEU A 255 7.86 5.21 7.09
C LEU A 255 9.35 5.13 7.47
N PRO A 256 9.88 4.03 8.04
CA PRO A 256 11.31 3.95 8.36
C PRO A 256 12.22 4.14 7.16
N THR A 257 11.85 3.55 6.02
CA THR A 257 12.63 3.64 4.79
C THR A 257 12.59 5.05 4.22
N LEU A 258 11.42 5.69 4.26
CA LEU A 258 11.25 7.08 3.82
C LEU A 258 12.11 8.04 4.65
N LEU A 259 12.04 7.92 5.98
CA LEU A 259 12.80 8.76 6.88
C LEU A 259 14.31 8.63 6.67
N MET A 260 14.83 7.39 6.60
CA MET A 260 16.26 7.15 6.37
C MET A 260 16.74 7.70 5.03
N ALA A 261 15.91 7.57 3.98
CA ALA A 261 16.24 8.08 2.66
C ALA A 261 16.23 9.62 2.61
N LEU A 262 15.32 10.28 3.33
CA LEU A 262 15.29 11.74 3.47
C LEU A 262 16.51 12.27 4.22
N GLU A 263 16.88 11.63 5.33
CA GLU A 263 18.07 11.98 6.13
C GLU A 263 19.35 11.82 5.30
N GLY A 264 19.53 10.69 4.61
CA GLY A 264 20.70 10.43 3.76
C GLY A 264 20.86 11.42 2.60
N ARG A 265 19.78 12.13 2.24
CA ARG A 265 19.78 13.12 1.17
C ARG A 265 20.02 14.55 1.68
N GLY A 266 20.20 14.74 2.99
CA GLY A 266 20.46 16.04 3.61
C GLY A 266 19.24 16.95 3.70
N VAL A 267 18.03 16.39 3.59
CA VAL A 267 16.81 17.13 3.95
C VAL A 267 16.84 17.29 5.47
N ASP A 268 16.84 18.52 5.97
CA ASP A 268 16.96 18.81 7.40
C ASP A 268 15.72 18.32 8.16
N THR A 269 15.80 17.12 8.70
CA THR A 269 14.76 16.47 9.50
C THR A 269 14.84 16.82 10.99
N ASP A 270 15.73 17.75 11.39
CA ASP A 270 16.05 18.06 12.79
C ASP A 270 15.17 19.16 13.41
N HIS A 271 14.05 19.49 12.78
CA HIS A 271 13.07 20.49 13.28
C HIS A 271 12.12 19.93 14.37
N GLY A 272 12.51 18.85 15.04
CA GLY A 272 11.68 18.12 16.00
C GLY A 272 11.53 18.79 17.37
N PRO A 273 10.46 18.50 18.13
CA PRO A 273 10.28 19.07 19.46
C PRO A 273 11.21 18.37 20.47
N GLY A 274 12.31 19.04 20.84
CA GLY A 274 13.02 18.83 22.11
C GLY A 274 14.46 18.28 22.02
N PRO A 275 15.37 18.69 22.94
CA PRO A 275 16.79 18.33 22.92
C PRO A 275 17.10 16.84 23.24
N THR A 276 16.11 16.03 23.62
CA THR A 276 16.27 14.64 24.11
C THR A 276 16.11 13.56 23.03
N LEU A 277 15.70 13.89 21.81
CA LEU A 277 15.50 12.93 20.71
C LEU A 277 16.25 13.33 19.43
N ARG A 278 17.52 13.74 19.56
CA ARG A 278 18.37 14.01 18.40
C ARG A 278 18.65 12.73 17.60
N GLY A 279 18.49 12.82 16.29
CA GLY A 279 18.80 11.76 15.35
C GLY A 279 17.63 10.81 15.08
N LEU A 280 17.41 10.52 13.79
CA LEU A 280 16.30 9.72 13.31
C LEU A 280 16.27 8.31 13.92
N ALA A 281 17.42 7.71 14.18
CA ALA A 281 17.55 6.40 14.81
C ALA A 281 16.95 6.35 16.23
N ALA A 282 17.05 7.43 17.01
CA ALA A 282 16.44 7.51 18.35
C ALA A 282 14.91 7.60 18.26
N ARG A 283 14.41 8.35 17.27
CA ARG A 283 12.97 8.54 17.02
C ARG A 283 12.32 7.29 16.43
N LEU A 284 13.01 6.58 15.53
CA LEU A 284 12.60 5.26 15.03
C LEU A 284 12.52 4.23 16.15
N ARG A 285 13.50 4.21 17.06
CA ARG A 285 13.47 3.34 18.26
C ARG A 285 12.29 3.67 19.17
N ALA A 286 11.97 4.95 19.37
CA ALA A 286 10.82 5.37 20.18
C ALA A 286 9.48 4.97 19.52
N LEU A 287 9.34 5.15 18.21
CA LEU A 287 8.12 4.80 17.46
C LEU A 287 7.88 3.27 17.45
N ILE A 288 8.95 2.48 17.28
CA ILE A 288 8.90 1.02 17.37
C ILE A 288 8.53 0.58 18.80
N ALA A 289 9.14 1.17 19.83
CA ALA A 289 8.87 0.85 21.23
C ALA A 289 7.43 1.18 21.65
N GLN A 290 6.86 2.27 21.13
CA GLN A 290 5.47 2.65 21.40
C GLN A 290 4.47 1.63 20.82
N LYS A 291 4.80 1.00 19.69
CA LYS A 291 3.99 -0.06 19.07
C LYS A 291 4.11 -1.41 19.80
N SER A 292 5.26 -1.72 20.39
CA SER A 292 5.46 -2.90 21.23
C SER A 292 4.75 -2.81 22.58
N GLY A 293 4.59 -1.61 23.14
CA GLY A 293 3.86 -1.39 24.41
C GLY A 293 2.35 -1.63 24.33
N VAL A 294 1.74 -1.43 23.16
CA VAL A 294 0.30 -1.65 22.94
C VAL A 294 -0.06 -3.15 22.85
N GLN A 295 0.92 -4.03 22.60
CA GLN A 295 0.72 -5.49 22.58
C GLN A 295 0.80 -6.16 23.96
N ALA A 296 1.19 -5.44 25.03
CA ALA A 296 1.35 -6.03 26.37
C ALA A 296 0.08 -5.94 27.26
N ALA A 297 -0.99 -5.27 26.83
CA ALA A 297 -2.27 -5.27 27.54
C ALA A 297 -3.10 -6.50 27.13
N SER A 298 -2.77 -7.66 27.70
CA SER A 298 -3.62 -8.85 27.63
C SER A 298 -4.85 -8.70 28.54
N PRO A 299 -6.07 -9.02 28.09
CA PRO A 299 -7.27 -8.92 28.90
C PRO A 299 -7.42 -10.16 29.79
N ASN A 300 -6.60 -10.28 30.83
CA ASN A 300 -6.90 -11.19 31.95
C ASN A 300 -7.52 -10.39 33.09
N GLY A 301 -8.71 -9.85 32.83
CA GLY A 301 -9.63 -9.42 33.89
C GLY A 301 -10.30 -10.63 34.50
N ARG A 302 -9.61 -11.34 35.40
CA ARG A 302 -10.32 -12.14 36.41
C ARG A 302 -11.03 -11.13 37.31
N ALA A 303 -12.35 -11.08 37.18
CA ALA A 303 -13.19 -10.35 38.11
C ALA A 303 -13.05 -11.02 39.49
N ASP A 304 -12.50 -10.26 40.43
CA ASP A 304 -12.58 -10.59 41.85
C ASP A 304 -14.06 -10.64 42.25
N ILE A 305 -14.54 -11.83 42.59
CA ILE A 305 -15.85 -12.04 43.19
C ILE A 305 -15.74 -11.57 44.64
N PRO A 306 -16.52 -10.57 45.10
CA PRO A 306 -16.50 -10.16 46.50
C PRO A 306 -17.15 -11.26 47.36
N SER A 307 -16.46 -11.69 48.41
CA SER A 307 -17.00 -12.61 49.41
C SER A 307 -18.24 -12.00 50.09
N ALA A 308 -19.41 -12.60 49.89
CA ALA A 308 -20.61 -12.25 50.62
C ALA A 308 -20.48 -12.67 52.09
N GLY A 309 -20.49 -11.71 53.01
CA GLY A 309 -20.62 -11.95 54.44
C GLY A 309 -22.02 -12.45 54.83
N PRO A 310 -22.19 -13.08 56.00
CA PRO A 310 -23.42 -13.77 56.36
C PRO A 310 -24.56 -12.79 56.71
N VAL A 311 -25.72 -13.00 56.10
CA VAL A 311 -26.97 -12.29 56.40
C VAL A 311 -27.57 -12.84 57.69
N ARG A 312 -27.86 -11.96 58.65
CA ARG A 312 -28.64 -12.27 59.86
C ARG A 312 -30.13 -12.13 59.57
N TYR A 313 -30.92 -13.10 60.00
CA TYR A 313 -32.38 -13.07 59.97
C TYR A 313 -32.94 -12.16 61.08
N THR A 314 -33.75 -11.18 60.69
CA THR A 314 -34.85 -10.58 61.47
C THR A 314 -35.92 -10.12 60.50
#